data_AF-S4WBE4-F1
#
_entry.id   AF-S4WBE4-F1
#
_cell.length_a   1.000
_cell.length_b   1.000
_cell.length_c   1.000
_cell.angle_alpha   90.00
_cell.angle_beta   90.00
_cell.angle_gamma   90.00
#
_symmetry.space_group_name_H-M   'P 1'
#
loop_
_entity.id
_entity.type
_entity.pdbx_description
1 polymer ?
#
loop_
_entity_poly.entity_id
_entity_poly.type
_entity_poly.pdbx_seq_one_letter_code
_entity_poly.pdbx_strand_id
1 'polypeptide(L)'
;KAYTWPMNRQGGTAPDQNKFGVNLAEQQVMETEAWYAPSMYNVVKQNGRDVHLVVKPDVNCVVNSGLGSIRGARMAENRPSKVTGTQAQRLSDPLVWRNGVWQPTGWDDALDLVARVTAKVITQGSEDDLVVLMF
;
A
#
# COMPACT_ATOMS: atom_id res chain seq x y z
N LYS A 1 6.63 11.82 2.13
CA LYS A 1 5.66 12.35 1.13
C LYS A 1 5.32 11.27 0.11
N ALA A 2 4.11 11.30 -0.46
CA ALA A 2 3.68 10.41 -1.55
C ALA A 2 3.31 11.25 -2.77
N TYR A 3 3.93 10.96 -3.91
CA TYR A 3 3.68 11.64 -5.18
C TYR A 3 3.03 10.65 -6.14
N THR A 4 1.93 11.04 -6.77
CA THR A 4 1.27 10.25 -7.80
C THR A 4 1.02 11.04 -9.06
N TRP A 5 1.11 10.38 -10.21
CA TRP A 5 0.83 11.01 -11.51
C TRP A 5 0.36 9.95 -12.54
N PRO A 6 -0.34 10.36 -13.62
CA PRO A 6 -0.91 9.44 -14.60
C PRO A 6 0.15 8.56 -15.29
N MET A 7 -0.20 7.31 -15.59
CA MET A 7 0.70 6.28 -16.18
C MET A 7 1.34 6.70 -17.52
N ASN A 8 0.70 7.60 -18.27
CA ASN A 8 1.18 8.07 -19.57
C ASN A 8 1.89 9.43 -19.50
N ARG A 9 2.30 9.85 -18.30
CA ARG A 9 3.01 11.10 -18.05
C ARG A 9 4.28 10.81 -17.27
N GLN A 10 5.31 11.61 -17.51
CA GLN A 10 6.54 11.59 -16.74
C GLN A 10 7.15 12.99 -16.70
N GLY A 11 7.98 13.23 -15.69
CA GLY A 11 8.84 14.43 -15.66
C GLY A 11 10.01 14.31 -16.65
N GLY A 12 10.73 15.41 -16.80
CA GLY A 12 11.99 15.48 -17.56
C GLY A 12 13.19 15.72 -16.64
N THR A 13 14.37 15.81 -17.23
CA THR A 13 15.61 16.06 -16.49
C THR A 13 15.85 17.55 -16.20
N ALA A 14 15.27 18.46 -16.99
CA ALA A 14 15.41 19.90 -16.79
C ALA A 14 14.71 20.38 -15.49
N PRO A 15 15.21 21.45 -14.82
CA PRO A 15 14.65 21.94 -13.56
C PRO A 15 13.14 22.22 -13.56
N ASP A 16 12.62 22.77 -14.65
CA ASP A 16 11.20 23.11 -14.83
C ASP A 16 10.31 21.91 -15.18
N GLN A 17 10.90 20.74 -15.39
CA GLN A 17 10.22 19.52 -15.83
C GLN A 17 10.11 18.44 -14.75
N ASN A 18 10.61 18.68 -13.54
CA ASN A 18 10.53 17.72 -12.44
C ASN A 18 10.12 18.37 -11.12
N LYS A 19 9.69 17.53 -10.16
CA LYS A 19 9.15 17.99 -8.88
C LYS A 19 10.19 18.66 -7.97
N PHE A 20 11.48 18.42 -8.20
CA PHE A 20 12.56 18.88 -7.35
C PHE A 20 13.10 20.25 -7.76
N GLY A 21 12.82 20.72 -8.98
CA GLY A 21 13.33 22.03 -9.42
C GLY A 21 14.83 22.04 -9.72
N VAL A 22 15.44 20.89 -10.01
CA VAL A 22 16.90 20.76 -10.22
C VAL A 22 17.22 20.06 -11.54
N ASN A 23 18.46 20.18 -12.03
CA ASN A 23 18.94 19.43 -13.20
C ASN A 23 19.24 17.97 -12.81
N LEU A 24 18.38 17.04 -13.22
CA LEU A 24 18.55 15.60 -12.94
C LEU A 24 19.50 14.89 -13.92
N ALA A 25 20.01 15.60 -14.95
CA ALA A 25 21.06 15.06 -15.82
C ALA A 25 22.45 15.12 -15.15
N GLU A 26 22.58 15.80 -14.01
CA GLU A 26 23.81 15.90 -13.23
C GLU A 26 23.80 14.94 -12.03
N GLN A 27 24.99 14.50 -11.64
CA GLN A 27 25.16 13.70 -10.43
C GLN A 27 24.73 14.53 -9.21
N GLN A 28 23.87 13.95 -8.38
CA GLN A 28 23.36 14.61 -7.19
C GLN A 28 24.35 14.48 -6.02
N VAL A 29 24.35 15.48 -5.14
CA VAL A 29 25.14 15.50 -3.91
C VAL A 29 24.65 14.45 -2.90
N MET A 30 25.50 14.14 -1.92
CA MET A 30 25.14 13.29 -0.79
C MET A 30 23.90 13.86 -0.06
N GLU A 31 23.00 12.98 0.38
CA GLU A 31 21.76 13.34 1.08
C GLU A 31 20.81 14.27 0.29
N THR A 32 20.88 14.26 -1.05
CA THR A 32 19.96 15.04 -1.89
C THR A 32 18.48 14.70 -1.66
N GLU A 33 17.61 15.70 -1.74
CA GLU A 33 16.17 15.48 -1.81
C GLU A 33 15.74 14.93 -3.19
N ALA A 34 16.52 15.23 -4.24
CA ALA A 34 16.19 14.98 -5.64
C ALA A 34 16.54 13.56 -6.12
N TRP A 35 16.43 12.58 -5.22
CA TRP A 35 16.66 11.18 -5.52
C TRP A 35 15.69 10.28 -4.76
N TYR A 36 15.43 9.09 -5.32
CA TYR A 36 14.69 8.04 -4.66
C TYR A 36 15.20 6.67 -5.14
N ALA A 37 15.19 5.69 -4.24
CA ALA A 37 15.56 4.32 -4.57
C ALA A 37 14.45 3.63 -5.39
N PRO A 38 14.75 2.55 -6.14
CA PRO A 38 13.74 1.78 -6.84
C PRO A 38 12.59 1.29 -5.93
N SER A 39 12.91 0.89 -4.69
CA SER A 39 11.92 0.43 -3.71
C SER A 39 10.95 1.52 -3.21
N MET A 40 11.30 2.79 -3.44
CA MET A 40 10.44 3.94 -3.17
C MET A 40 9.47 4.23 -4.33
N TYR A 41 9.56 3.51 -5.46
CA TYR A 41 8.69 3.65 -6.61
C TYR A 41 7.78 2.42 -6.80
N ASN A 42 6.55 2.63 -7.29
CA ASN A 42 5.67 1.57 -7.79
C ASN A 42 4.59 2.14 -8.74
N VAL A 43 3.74 1.28 -9.30
CA VAL A 43 2.50 1.65 -10.00
C VAL A 43 1.33 1.10 -9.20
N VAL A 44 0.36 1.94 -8.84
CA VAL A 44 -0.79 1.55 -8.00
C VAL A 44 -2.10 2.03 -8.61
N LYS A 45 -3.23 1.50 -8.12
CA LYS A 45 -4.55 2.03 -8.48
C LYS A 45 -4.94 3.20 -7.58
N GLN A 46 -5.29 4.33 -8.19
CA GLN A 46 -5.92 5.48 -7.54
C GLN A 46 -7.18 5.85 -8.33
N ASN A 47 -8.34 5.84 -7.66
CA ASN A 47 -9.65 6.11 -8.29
C ASN A 47 -9.90 5.24 -9.56
N GLY A 48 -9.56 3.96 -9.46
CA GLY A 48 -9.71 2.98 -10.55
C GLY A 48 -8.65 3.02 -11.65
N ARG A 49 -7.77 4.04 -11.67
CA ARG A 49 -6.74 4.23 -12.71
C ARG A 49 -5.37 3.84 -12.19
N ASP A 50 -4.56 3.24 -13.05
CA ASP A 50 -3.15 2.99 -12.73
C ASP A 50 -2.38 4.32 -12.78
N VAL A 51 -1.63 4.59 -11.72
CA VAL A 51 -0.80 5.79 -11.54
C VAL A 51 0.58 5.39 -11.07
N HIS A 52 1.59 6.14 -11.48
CA HIS A 52 2.90 6.06 -10.85
C HIS A 52 2.81 6.54 -9.39
N LEU A 53 3.63 5.97 -8.53
CA LEU A 53 3.73 6.31 -7.12
C LEU A 53 5.21 6.39 -6.73
N VAL A 54 5.58 7.49 -6.08
CA VAL A 54 6.83 7.58 -5.31
C VAL A 54 6.51 7.89 -3.86
N VAL A 55 6.96 7.05 -2.94
CA VAL A 55 6.90 7.29 -1.49
C VAL A 55 8.32 7.51 -0.98
N LYS A 56 8.67 8.77 -0.73
CA LYS A 56 10.01 9.17 -0.26
C LYS A 56 9.96 9.86 1.10
N PRO A 57 11.01 9.77 1.92
CA PRO A 57 11.09 10.53 3.16
C PRO A 57 11.07 12.04 2.89
N ASP A 58 10.49 12.77 3.84
CA ASP A 58 10.42 14.23 3.81
C ASP A 58 11.60 14.82 4.55
N VAL A 59 12.40 15.65 3.87
CA VAL A 59 13.58 16.32 4.44
C VAL A 59 13.19 17.35 5.50
N ASN A 60 11.98 17.89 5.44
CA ASN A 60 11.50 18.90 6.38
C ASN A 60 10.81 18.32 7.63
N CYS A 61 10.70 16.99 7.72
CA CYS A 61 10.07 16.35 8.87
C CYS A 61 11.06 16.28 10.04
N VAL A 62 10.72 16.93 11.16
CA VAL A 62 11.60 17.03 12.35
C VAL A 62 11.94 15.69 13.02
N VAL A 63 11.15 14.64 12.76
CA VAL A 63 11.35 13.32 13.37
C VAL A 63 12.51 12.57 12.72
N ASN A 64 12.62 12.63 11.39
CA ASN A 64 13.56 11.83 10.63
C ASN A 64 14.50 12.65 9.75
N SER A 65 14.25 13.95 9.57
CA SER A 65 15.08 14.88 8.79
C SER A 65 15.50 14.33 7.41
N GLY A 66 14.56 13.67 6.71
CA GLY A 66 14.82 13.06 5.41
C GLY A 66 15.33 11.61 5.44
N LEU A 67 15.62 11.04 6.61
CA LEU A 67 16.06 9.65 6.72
C LEU A 67 14.91 8.66 6.47
N GLY A 68 15.17 7.64 5.65
CA GLY A 68 14.27 6.51 5.43
C GLY A 68 14.92 5.21 5.84
N SER A 69 14.40 4.54 6.87
CA SER A 69 14.90 3.21 7.25
C SER A 69 14.66 2.19 6.14
N ILE A 70 15.38 1.06 6.16
CA ILE A 70 15.20 -0.04 5.19
C ILE A 70 13.75 -0.55 5.11
N ARG A 71 12.97 -0.39 6.19
CA ARG A 71 11.54 -0.76 6.24
C ARG A 71 10.66 0.32 5.64
N GLY A 72 10.89 1.59 5.98
CA GLY A 72 10.11 2.73 5.49
C GLY A 72 10.37 3.05 4.02
N ALA A 73 11.62 2.92 3.57
CA ALA A 73 12.07 3.22 2.21
C ALA A 73 11.53 2.24 1.15
N ARG A 74 10.88 1.15 1.54
CA ARG A 74 10.24 0.17 0.64
C ARG A 74 8.71 0.16 0.73
N MET A 75 8.12 1.23 1.28
CA MET A 75 6.66 1.33 1.38
C MET A 75 5.96 1.31 0.02
N ALA A 76 6.57 1.84 -1.03
CA ALA A 76 5.98 1.82 -2.38
C ALA A 76 6.04 0.42 -2.99
N GLU A 77 7.20 -0.24 -2.95
CA GLU A 77 7.37 -1.64 -3.38
C GLU A 77 6.41 -2.60 -2.65
N ASN A 78 6.13 -2.32 -1.38
CA ASN A 78 5.15 -3.09 -0.58
C ASN A 78 3.68 -2.70 -0.83
N ARG A 79 3.37 -1.91 -1.86
CA ARG A 79 1.98 -1.73 -2.31
C ARG A 79 1.59 -2.80 -3.32
N PRO A 80 0.33 -3.28 -3.28
CA PRO A 80 -0.17 -4.22 -4.28
C PRO A 80 -0.24 -3.55 -5.65
N SER A 81 0.31 -4.24 -6.64
CA SER A 81 0.27 -3.81 -8.03
C SER A 81 0.08 -4.98 -8.97
N LYS A 82 -0.94 -4.89 -9.82
CA LYS A 82 -1.10 -5.83 -10.95
C LYS A 82 -0.13 -5.53 -12.09
N VAL A 83 0.41 -4.30 -12.15
CA VAL A 83 1.30 -3.84 -13.23
C VAL A 83 2.74 -4.30 -12.97
N THR A 84 3.22 -4.16 -11.74
CA THR A 84 4.59 -4.55 -11.36
C THR A 84 4.66 -5.92 -10.68
N GLY A 85 3.51 -6.55 -10.38
CA GLY A 85 3.44 -7.87 -9.76
C GLY A 85 3.72 -7.88 -8.25
N THR A 86 3.85 -6.71 -7.61
CA THR A 86 4.14 -6.61 -6.18
C THR A 86 2.94 -6.98 -5.31
N GLN A 87 3.19 -7.69 -4.21
CA GLN A 87 2.21 -8.05 -3.17
C GLN A 87 0.96 -8.80 -3.70
N ALA A 88 1.15 -9.74 -4.63
CA ALA A 88 0.07 -10.55 -5.20
C ALA A 88 -0.70 -11.39 -4.16
N GLN A 89 -0.09 -11.66 -3.01
CA GLN A 89 -0.68 -12.42 -1.90
C GLN A 89 -1.73 -11.64 -1.09
N ARG A 90 -1.92 -10.33 -1.35
CA ARG A 90 -2.91 -9.54 -0.61
C ARG A 90 -4.31 -10.06 -0.91
N LEU A 91 -5.05 -10.45 0.13
CA LEU A 91 -6.45 -10.85 0.01
C LEU A 91 -7.28 -9.75 -0.66
N SER A 92 -8.11 -10.14 -1.63
CA SER A 92 -8.95 -9.22 -2.41
C SER A 92 -10.44 -9.51 -2.25
N ASP A 93 -10.80 -10.77 -2.03
CA ASP A 93 -12.17 -11.22 -1.80
C ASP A 93 -12.30 -11.88 -0.42
N PRO A 94 -13.47 -11.79 0.24
CA PRO A 94 -13.80 -12.62 1.39
C PRO A 94 -13.68 -14.10 1.04
N LEU A 95 -13.14 -14.90 1.98
CA LEU A 95 -12.99 -16.34 1.82
C LEU A 95 -13.81 -17.07 2.89
N VAL A 96 -14.55 -18.10 2.49
CA VAL A 96 -15.29 -18.99 3.38
C VAL A 96 -14.81 -20.42 3.16
N TRP A 97 -14.63 -21.17 4.26
CA TRP A 97 -14.29 -22.58 4.21
C TRP A 97 -15.54 -23.41 3.91
N ARG A 98 -15.59 -24.03 2.73
CA ARG A 98 -16.68 -24.92 2.31
C ARG A 98 -16.17 -25.97 1.35
N ASN A 99 -16.77 -27.16 1.37
CA ASN A 99 -16.39 -28.28 0.50
C ASN A 99 -14.88 -28.65 0.59
N GLY A 100 -14.29 -28.50 1.78
CA GLY A 100 -12.89 -28.88 2.05
C GLY A 100 -11.83 -27.89 1.56
N VAL A 101 -12.20 -26.70 1.09
CA VAL A 101 -11.26 -25.68 0.58
C VAL A 101 -11.74 -24.25 0.90
N TRP A 102 -10.81 -23.29 0.84
CA TRP A 102 -11.14 -21.86 0.86
C TRP A 102 -11.74 -21.45 -0.49
N GLN A 103 -12.93 -20.84 -0.45
CA GLN A 103 -13.65 -20.39 -1.62
C GLN A 103 -13.94 -18.90 -1.52
N PRO A 104 -13.70 -18.10 -2.57
CA PRO A 104 -14.10 -16.70 -2.58
C PRO A 104 -15.62 -16.57 -2.58
N THR A 105 -16.10 -15.51 -1.93
CA THR A 105 -17.54 -15.19 -1.86
C THR A 105 -17.79 -13.68 -1.75
N GLY A 106 -19.05 -13.27 -1.82
CA GLY A 106 -19.47 -11.88 -1.64
C GLY A 106 -19.41 -11.44 -0.17
N TRP A 107 -19.34 -10.13 0.05
CA TRP A 107 -19.35 -9.57 1.41
C TRP A 107 -20.61 -9.94 2.20
N ASP A 108 -21.78 -9.91 1.56
CA ASP A 108 -23.05 -10.24 2.23
C ASP A 108 -23.08 -11.70 2.74
N ASP A 109 -22.58 -12.66 1.94
CA ASP A 109 -22.50 -14.08 2.34
C ASP A 109 -21.50 -14.29 3.48
N ALA A 110 -20.31 -13.69 3.36
CA ALA A 110 -19.29 -13.81 4.40
C ALA A 110 -19.74 -13.18 5.73
N LEU A 111 -20.35 -12.00 5.68
CA LEU A 111 -20.83 -11.29 6.87
C LEU A 111 -22.06 -11.96 7.48
N ASP A 112 -22.99 -12.48 6.68
CA ASP A 112 -24.15 -13.24 7.17
C ASP A 112 -23.71 -14.47 7.97
N LEU A 113 -22.74 -15.23 7.44
CA LEU A 113 -22.21 -16.39 8.14
C LEU A 113 -21.55 -16.01 9.48
N VAL A 114 -20.66 -15.01 9.46
CA VAL A 114 -19.99 -14.53 10.68
C VAL A 114 -21.02 -14.06 11.71
N ALA A 115 -21.97 -13.22 11.30
CA ALA A 115 -22.99 -12.67 12.20
C ALA A 115 -23.86 -13.77 12.82
N ARG A 116 -24.32 -14.74 12.04
CA ARG A 116 -25.16 -15.84 12.55
C ARG A 116 -24.42 -16.72 13.55
N VAL A 117 -23.17 -17.07 13.26
CA VAL A 117 -22.36 -17.91 14.17
C VAL A 117 -22.07 -17.15 15.46
N THR A 118 -21.57 -15.92 15.37
CA THR A 118 -21.25 -15.10 16.55
C THR A 118 -22.50 -14.83 17.40
N ALA A 119 -23.62 -14.43 16.79
CA ALA A 119 -24.86 -14.20 17.52
C ALA A 119 -25.38 -15.49 18.19
N LYS A 120 -25.25 -16.65 17.54
CA LYS A 120 -25.68 -17.92 18.12
C LYS A 120 -24.80 -18.34 19.31
N VAL A 121 -23.48 -18.15 19.22
CA VAL A 121 -22.56 -18.39 20.34
C VAL A 121 -22.94 -17.53 21.54
N ILE A 122 -23.13 -16.22 21.33
CA ILE A 122 -23.48 -15.28 22.40
C ILE A 122 -24.86 -15.60 23.00
N THR A 123 -25.87 -15.87 22.17
CA THR A 123 -27.25 -16.08 22.66
C THR A 123 -27.44 -17.43 23.36
N GLN A 124 -26.63 -18.44 23.05
CA GLN A 124 -26.68 -19.75 23.70
C GLN A 124 -25.70 -19.88 24.88
N GLY A 125 -24.61 -19.12 24.85
CA GLY A 125 -23.58 -19.06 25.88
C GLY A 125 -23.50 -17.68 26.50
N SER A 126 -22.31 -17.07 26.44
CA SER A 126 -22.01 -15.72 26.93
C SER A 126 -21.19 -14.93 25.89
N GLU A 127 -21.11 -13.61 26.08
CA GLU A 127 -20.12 -12.80 25.35
C GLU A 127 -18.67 -13.21 25.69
N ASP A 128 -18.44 -13.83 26.85
CA ASP A 128 -17.13 -14.37 27.25
C ASP A 128 -16.64 -15.50 26.32
N ASP A 129 -17.56 -16.14 25.58
CA ASP A 129 -17.24 -17.18 24.60
C ASP A 129 -16.74 -16.60 23.26
N LEU A 130 -16.86 -15.27 23.06
CA LEU A 130 -16.31 -14.56 21.91
C LEU A 130 -14.89 -14.06 22.21
N VAL A 131 -13.90 -14.68 21.59
CA VAL A 131 -12.50 -14.25 21.71
C VAL A 131 -12.15 -13.23 20.62
N VAL A 132 -11.65 -12.07 21.05
CA VAL A 132 -11.09 -11.04 20.16
C VAL A 132 -9.60 -10.87 20.45
N LEU A 133 -8.77 -11.01 19.42
CA LEU A 133 -7.33 -10.76 19.49
C LEU A 133 -7.02 -9.44 18.78
N MET A 134 -6.37 -8.52 19.49
CA MET A 134 -5.75 -7.34 18.89
C MET A 134 -4.24 -7.57 18.82
N PHE A 135 -3.68 -7.45 17.61
CA PHE A 135 -2.24 -7.50 17.32
C PHE A 135 -1.77 -6.15 16.79
#